data_AF-A0A7Y2JIY8-F1
#
_entry.id   AF-A0A7Y2JIY8-F1
#
_cell.length_a   1.000
_cell.length_b   1.000
_cell.length_c   1.000
_cell.angle_alpha   90.00
_cell.angle_beta   90.00
_cell.angle_gamma   90.00
#
_symmetry.space_group_name_H-M   'P 1'
#
loop_
_entity.id
_entity.type
_entity.pdbx_description
1 polymer ?
#
loop_
_entity_poly.entity_id
_entity_poly.type
_entity_poly.pdbx_seq_one_letter_code
_entity_poly.pdbx_strand_id
1 'polypeptide(L)' 'MPLEMSREVFITCAVTGSGATQDRSPHVPRAPKDIAESAIRAARAGAAVVHCHVRDPDTGVPSR' A
#
# COMPACT_ATOMS: atom_id res chain seq x y z
N MET A 1 -12.53 -24.85 16.22
CA MET A 1 -12.82 -25.17 14.81
C MET A 1 -11.58 -24.83 14.01
N PRO A 2 -11.05 -25.72 13.17
CA PRO A 2 -9.97 -25.36 12.25
C PRO A 2 -10.48 -24.26 11.30
N LEU A 3 -9.59 -23.35 10.90
CA LEU A 3 -9.91 -22.35 9.89
C LEU A 3 -10.12 -23.07 8.55
N GLU A 4 -11.28 -22.87 7.92
CA GLU A 4 -11.51 -23.31 6.54
C GLU A 4 -10.85 -22.34 5.56
N MET A 5 -10.16 -22.88 4.56
CA MET A 5 -9.49 -22.06 3.54
C MET A 5 -10.52 -21.42 2.61
N SER A 6 -10.46 -20.10 2.45
CA SER A 6 -11.22 -19.42 1.39
C SER A 6 -10.61 -19.74 0.02
N ARG A 7 -11.45 -20.20 -0.90
CA ARG A 7 -11.07 -20.42 -2.31
C ARG A 7 -11.11 -19.13 -3.12
N GLU A 8 -12.00 -18.21 -2.75
CA GLU A 8 -12.05 -16.85 -3.29
C GLU A 8 -11.29 -15.94 -2.33
N VAL A 9 -10.02 -15.73 -2.65
CA VAL A 9 -9.12 -14.98 -1.79
C VAL A 9 -9.21 -13.49 -2.08
N PHE A 10 -9.25 -12.68 -1.02
CA PHE A 10 -8.99 -11.25 -1.13
C PHE A 10 -7.48 -11.01 -1.10
N ILE A 11 -6.98 -10.35 -2.14
CA ILE A 11 -5.61 -9.83 -2.15
C ILE A 11 -5.67 -8.37 -1.72
N THR A 12 -5.04 -8.06 -0.59
CA THR A 12 -4.85 -6.68 -0.12
C THR A 12 -3.46 -6.19 -0.47
N CYS A 13 -3.35 -5.04 -1.12
CA CYS A 13 -2.06 -4.39 -1.40
C CYS A 13 -1.82 -3.23 -0.43
N ALA A 14 -0.78 -3.33 0.41
CA ALA A 14 -0.31 -2.24 1.25
C ALA A 14 0.76 -1.43 0.50
N VAL A 15 0.39 -0.25 -0.01
CA VAL A 15 1.17 0.43 -1.05
C VAL A 15 2.33 1.30 -0.55
N THR A 16 2.34 1.69 0.73
CA THR A 16 3.41 2.56 1.30
C THR A 16 3.78 2.24 2.75
N GLY A 17 2.79 1.99 3.62
CA GLY A 17 3.01 1.75 5.05
C GLY A 17 3.52 2.98 5.83
N SER A 18 3.87 2.78 7.10
CA SER A 18 4.40 3.81 8.01
C SER A 18 5.76 3.45 8.63
N GLY A 19 6.36 2.33 8.24
CA GLY A 19 7.69 1.94 8.72
C GLY A 19 8.78 2.89 8.23
N ALA A 20 9.89 2.96 8.99
CA ALA A 20 11.08 3.78 8.70
C ALA A 20 11.97 3.22 7.56
N THR A 21 11.35 2.55 6.58
CA THR A 21 12.01 1.85 5.49
C THR A 21 11.72 2.46 4.12
N GLN A 22 11.02 3.60 4.07
CA GLN A 22 10.65 4.28 2.82
C GLN A 22 11.85 4.71 1.96
N ASP A 23 13.03 4.92 2.57
CA ASP A 23 14.26 5.30 1.86
C ASP A 23 15.06 4.09 1.35
N ARG A 24 14.64 2.86 1.66
CA ARG A 24 15.31 1.64 1.17
C ARG A 24 15.05 1.34 -0.30
N SER A 25 14.05 2.00 -0.91
CA SER A 25 13.74 1.87 -2.33
C SER A 25 13.12 3.17 -2.86
N PRO A 26 13.56 3.65 -4.04
CA PRO A 26 12.95 4.82 -4.68
C PRO A 26 11.53 4.55 -5.19
N HIS A 27 11.07 3.29 -5.18
CA HIS A 27 9.74 2.91 -5.63
C HIS A 27 8.66 3.00 -4.54
N VAL A 28 9.03 3.30 -3.29
CA VAL A 28 8.04 3.49 -2.21
C VAL A 28 7.34 4.85 -2.42
N PRO A 29 6.01 4.87 -2.70
CA PRO A 29 5.31 6.11 -2.98
C PRO A 29 5.17 6.97 -1.72
N ARG A 30 5.40 8.28 -1.87
CA ARG A 30 5.32 9.28 -0.77
C ARG A 30 4.27 10.33 -1.05
N ALA A 31 4.33 10.97 -2.22
CA ALA A 31 3.39 12.02 -2.56
C ALA A 31 1.97 11.42 -2.69
N PRO A 32 0.92 12.17 -2.32
CA PRO A 32 -0.46 11.69 -2.43
C PRO A 32 -0.81 11.17 -3.83
N LYS A 33 -0.29 11.81 -4.88
CA LYS A 33 -0.47 11.37 -6.28
C LYS A 33 0.16 10.00 -6.53
N ASP A 34 1.38 9.76 -6.08
CA ASP A 34 2.08 8.48 -6.28
C ASP A 34 1.40 7.33 -5.54
N ILE A 35 0.88 7.62 -4.34
CA ILE A 35 0.11 6.66 -3.53
C ILE A 35 -1.17 6.31 -4.27
N ALA A 36 -1.90 7.29 -4.79
CA ALA A 36 -3.11 7.07 -5.57
C ALA A 36 -2.85 6.28 -6.86
N GLU A 37 -1.80 6.61 -7.62
CA GLU A 37 -1.41 5.88 -8.82
C GLU A 37 -1.00 4.43 -8.49
N SER A 38 -0.30 4.20 -7.39
CA SER A 38 0.06 2.86 -6.94
C SER A 38 -1.16 2.04 -6.49
N ALA A 39 -2.12 2.67 -5.80
CA ALA A 39 -3.40 2.05 -5.46
C ALA A 39 -4.19 1.62 -6.70
N ILE A 40 -4.29 2.50 -7.71
CA ILE A 40 -4.99 2.21 -8.96
C ILE A 40 -4.29 1.07 -9.72
N ARG A 41 -2.95 1.07 -9.80
CA ARG A 41 -2.18 -0.01 -10.42
C ARG A 41 -2.40 -1.35 -9.70
N ALA A 42 -2.38 -1.35 -8.37
CA ALA A 42 -2.65 -2.55 -7.57
C ALA A 42 -4.05 -3.10 -7.84
N ALA A 43 -5.08 -2.24 -7.85
CA ALA A 43 -6.45 -2.65 -8.16
C ALA A 43 -6.56 -3.25 -9.58
N ARG A 44 -5.95 -2.60 -10.58
CA ARG A 44 -5.92 -3.12 -11.97
C ARG A 44 -5.19 -4.46 -12.09
N ALA A 45 -4.22 -4.71 -11.23
CA ALA A 45 -3.49 -5.99 -11.16
C ALA A 45 -4.25 -7.09 -10.42
N GLY A 46 -5.41 -6.80 -9.84
CA GLY A 46 -6.26 -7.78 -9.16
C GLY A 46 -6.28 -7.68 -7.63
N ALA A 47 -5.71 -6.63 -7.03
CA ALA A 47 -5.91 -6.37 -5.61
C ALA A 47 -7.38 -5.99 -5.36
N ALA A 48 -8.06 -6.76 -4.51
CA ALA A 48 -9.43 -6.49 -4.11
C ALA A 48 -9.53 -5.32 -3.13
N VAL A 49 -8.47 -5.10 -2.34
CA VAL A 49 -8.38 -4.03 -1.35
C VAL A 49 -7.02 -3.35 -1.46
N VAL A 50 -6.98 -2.04 -1.27
CA VAL A 50 -5.73 -1.30 -1.06
C VAL A 50 -5.72 -0.74 0.36
N HIS A 51 -4.65 -1.02 1.09
CA HIS A 51 -4.40 -0.45 2.40
C HIS A 51 -3.47 0.76 2.28
N CYS A 52 -3.98 1.94 2.66
CA CYS A 52 -3.28 3.20 2.50
C CYS A 52 -2.79 3.75 3.84
N HIS A 53 -1.56 4.24 3.84
CA HIS A 53 -1.07 5.24 4.78
C HIS A 53 -0.70 6.50 3.99
N VAL A 54 -0.55 7.62 4.67
CA VAL A 54 -0.04 8.86 4.09
C VAL A 54 1.31 9.21 4.69
N ARG A 55 2.10 9.97 3.94
CA ARG A 55 3.43 10.43 4.35
C ARG A 55 3.57 11.89 4.01
N ASP A 56 4.45 12.56 4.73
CA ASP A 56 4.91 13.88 4.35
C ASP A 56 5.64 13.79 2.98
N PRO A 57 5.25 14.58 1.96
CA PRO A 57 5.79 14.44 0.61
C PRO A 57 7.30 14.71 0.51
N ASP A 58 7.82 15.60 1.35
CA ASP A 58 9.21 16.07 1.27
C ASP A 58 10.14 15.18 2.10
N THR A 59 9.71 14.81 3.30
CA THR A 59 10.53 14.07 4.28
C THR A 59 10.24 12.57 4.28
N GLY A 60 9.09 12.12 3.79
CA GLY A 60 8.66 10.72 3.81
C GLY A 60 8.26 10.20 5.20
N VAL A 61 8.31 11.05 6.24
CA VAL A 61 7.87 10.71 7.60
C VAL A 61 6.38 10.34 7.59
N PRO A 62 5.92 9.35 8.37
CA PRO A 62 4.51 9.00 8.45
C PRO A 62 3.64 10.20 8.84
N SER A 63 2.53 10.37 8.13
CA SER A 63 1.50 11.37 8.41
C SER A 63 0.16 10.69 8.72
N ARG A 64 -0.83 11.43 9.22
CA ARG A 64 -2.16 10.93 9.59
C ARG A 64 -3.27 11.71 8.92
#